data_AF-A0A923Z5Z7-F1
#
_entry.id   AF-A0A923Z5Z7-F1
#
_cell.length_a   1.000
_cell.length_b   1.000
_cell.length_c   1.000
_cell.angle_alpha   90.00
_cell.angle_beta   90.00
_cell.angle_gamma   90.00
#
_symmetry.space_group_name_H-M   'P 1'
#
loop_
_entity.id
_entity.type
_entity.pdbx_description
1 polymer ?
#
loop_
_entity_poly.entity_id
_entity_poly.type
_entity_poly.pdbx_seq_one_letter_code
_entity_poly.pdbx_strand_id
1 'polypeptide(L)' 'MSKTLALTQELIALSSVTPDDKGCQQRMIELLTPLGFECETIQSGNVTNLWARK' A
#
# COMPACT_ATOMS: atom_id res chain seq x y z
N MET A 1 -19.47 9.51 1.58
CA MET A 1 -17.99 9.57 1.45
C MET A 1 -17.60 8.96 0.11
N SER A 2 -16.69 9.58 -0.67
CA SER A 2 -16.18 8.92 -1.89
C SER A 2 -15.19 7.81 -1.52
N LYS A 3 -15.02 6.81 -2.39
CA LYS A 3 -14.05 5.71 -2.18
C LYS A 3 -12.62 6.25 -2.03
N THR A 4 -12.27 7.26 -2.84
CA THR A 4 -10.96 7.93 -2.77
C THR A 4 -10.74 8.59 -1.42
N LEU A 5 -11.72 9.36 -0.91
CA LEU A 5 -11.59 10.05 0.37
C LEU A 5 -11.46 9.05 1.54
N ALA A 6 -12.24 7.96 1.51
CA ALA A 6 -12.17 6.93 2.53
C ALA A 6 -10.78 6.25 2.56
N LEU A 7 -10.23 5.89 1.39
CA LEU A 7 -8.89 5.30 1.31
C LEU A 7 -7.80 6.27 1.77
N THR A 8 -7.90 7.56 1.41
CA THR A 8 -6.96 8.57 1.89
C THR A 8 -6.95 8.68 3.41
N GLN A 9 -8.12 8.70 4.05
CA GLN A 9 -8.22 8.74 5.51
C GLN A 9 -7.67 7.47 6.17
N GLU A 10 -7.95 6.31 5.59
CA GLU A 10 -7.40 5.02 6.05
C GLU A 10 -5.88 5.04 6.04
N LEU A 11 -5.26 5.49 4.94
CA LEU A 11 -3.80 5.57 4.81
C LEU A 11 -3.18 6.62 5.74
N ILE A 12 -3.81 7.79 5.93
CA ILE A 12 -3.32 8.83 6.86
C ILE A 12 -3.34 8.35 8.32
N ALA A 13 -4.29 7.48 8.69
CA ALA A 13 -4.36 6.93 10.03
C ALA A 13 -3.20 5.97 10.36
N LEU A 14 -2.51 5.45 9.34
CA LEU A 14 -1.32 4.63 9.51
C LEU A 14 -0.12 5.55 9.76
N SER A 15 0.49 5.44 10.95
CA SER A 15 1.64 6.27 11.36
C SER A 15 2.94 5.84 10.66
N SER A 16 2.96 5.89 9.33
CA SER A 16 4.02 5.40 8.45
C SER A 16 5.23 6.34 8.39
N VAL A 17 5.86 6.56 9.54
CA VAL A 17 7.09 7.36 9.66
C VAL A 17 8.26 6.56 9.08
N THR A 18 9.04 7.18 8.18
CA THR A 18 10.16 6.53 7.49
C THR A 18 11.10 5.80 8.47
N PRO A 19 11.47 4.53 8.20
CA PRO A 19 11.17 3.73 7.00
C PRO A 19 9.92 2.85 7.10
N ASP A 20 9.14 2.96 8.17
CA ASP A 20 8.03 2.05 8.46
C ASP A 20 6.82 2.33 7.56
N ASP A 21 6.40 1.33 6.78
CA ASP A 21 5.21 1.42 5.92
C ASP A 21 3.89 1.34 6.71
N LYS A 22 3.89 0.70 7.89
CA LYS A 22 2.72 0.47 8.75
C LYS A 22 1.48 -0.12 8.03
N GLY A 23 1.68 -0.85 6.93
CA GLY A 23 0.62 -1.58 6.24
C GLY A 23 -0.06 -0.82 5.10
N CYS A 24 0.44 0.37 4.75
CA CYS A 24 -0.01 1.11 3.57
C CYS A 24 0.11 0.25 2.30
N GLN A 25 1.25 -0.39 2.06
CA GLN A 25 1.46 -1.22 0.88
C GLN A 25 0.60 -2.49 0.90
N GLN A 26 0.43 -3.11 2.07
CA GLN A 26 -0.46 -4.27 2.21
C GLN A 26 -1.89 -3.92 1.82
N ARG A 27 -2.38 -2.75 2.27
CA ARG A 27 -3.70 -2.24 1.90
C ARG A 27 -3.83 -2.01 0.40
N MET A 28 -2.78 -1.50 -0.25
CA MET A 28 -2.76 -1.34 -1.70
C MET A 28 -2.81 -2.69 -2.43
N ILE A 29 -2.07 -3.71 -1.96
CA ILE A 29 -2.10 -5.07 -2.53
C ILE A 29 -3.53 -5.65 -2.47
N GLU A 30 -4.19 -5.56 -1.31
CA GLU A 30 -5.57 -6.06 -1.14
C GLU A 30 -6.57 -5.43 -2.11
N LEU A 31 -6.40 -4.15 -2.45
CA LEU A 31 -7.26 -3.44 -3.39
C LEU A 31 -6.92 -3.75 -4.84
N LEU A 32 -5.65 -3.99 -5.16
CA LEU A 32 -5.16 -4.14 -6.53
C LEU A 32 -5.23 -5.59 -7.04
N THR A 33 -4.93 -6.59 -6.21
CA THR A 33 -4.93 -8.00 -6.62
C THR A 33 -6.27 -8.45 -7.22
N PRO A 34 -7.45 -8.14 -6.63
CA PRO A 34 -8.74 -8.52 -7.22
C PRO A 34 -9.04 -7.82 -8.56
N LEU A 35 -8.33 -6.73 -8.88
CA LEU A 35 -8.46 -6.01 -10.15
C LEU A 35 -7.52 -6.55 -11.24
N GLY A 36 -6.80 -7.64 -10.95
CA GLY A 36 -5.90 -8.32 -11.86
C GLY A 36 -4.49 -7.72 -11.92
N PHE A 37 -4.05 -7.01 -10.87
CA PHE A 37 -2.66 -6.61 -10.75
C PHE A 37 -1.83 -7.74 -10.13
N GLU A 38 -0.66 -7.98 -10.72
CA GLU A 38 0.43 -8.69 -10.10
C GLU A 38 1.17 -7.74 -9.16
N CYS A 39 1.26 -8.10 -7.89
CA CYS A 39 1.92 -7.30 -6.86
C CYS A 39 3.15 -8.03 -6.35
N GLU A 40 4.30 -7.38 -6.44
CA GLU A 40 5.58 -7.85 -5.93
C GLU A 40 6.07 -6.92 -4.81
N THR A 41 6.39 -7.51 -3.66
CA THR A 41 7.05 -6.80 -2.56
C THR A 41 8.55 -6.92 -2.70
N ILE A 42 9.24 -5.78 -2.76
CA ILE A 42 10.69 -5.68 -2.91
C ILE A 42 11.26 -5.05 -1.64
N GLN A 43 12.01 -5.82 -0.86
CA GLN A 43 12.68 -5.35 0.36
C GLN A 43 14.16 -5.08 0.07
N SER A 44 14.64 -3.88 0.43
CA SER A 44 16.05 -3.51 0.28
C SER A 44 16.48 -2.61 1.42
N GLY A 45 17.48 -3.07 2.20
CA GLY A 45 17.84 -2.43 3.46
C GLY A 45 16.63 -2.38 4.40
N ASN A 46 16.34 -1.20 4.95
CA ASN A 46 15.20 -0.99 5.85
C ASN A 46 13.91 -0.59 5.13
N VAL A 47 13.91 -0.51 3.79
CA VAL A 47 12.78 -0.02 3.00
C VAL A 47 12.05 -1.19 2.34
N THR A 48 10.73 -1.17 2.45
CA THR A 48 9.84 -2.06 1.71
C THR A 48 9.19 -1.28 0.58
N ASN A 49 9.24 -1.80 -0.64
CA ASN A 49 8.64 -1.21 -1.83
C ASN A 49 7.60 -2.16 -2.43
N LEU A 50 6.58 -1.58 -3.07
CA LEU A 50 5.56 -2.31 -3.82
C LEU A 50 5.71 -2.02 -5.31
N TRP A 51 5.89 -3.06 -6.11
CA TRP A 51 5.78 -3.02 -7.56
C TRP A 51 4.46 -3.69 -7.97
N ALA A 52 3.52 -2.92 -8.51
CA ALA A 52 2.23 -3.42 -8.97
C ALA A 52 2.08 -3.22 -10.48
N ARG A 53 1.86 -4.30 -11.21
CA ARG A 53 1.73 -4.28 -12.68
C ARG A 53 0.48 -5.03 -13.13
N LYS A 54 -0.10 -4.59 -14.24
CA LYS A 54 -1.21 -5.25 -14.92
C LYS A 54 -0.84 -5.56 -16.37
#